data_AF-J3ERV0-F1
#
_entry.id   AF-J3ERV0-F1
#
_cell.length_a   1.000
_cell.length_b   1.000
_cell.length_c   1.000
_cell.angle_alpha   90.00
_cell.angle_beta   90.00
_cell.angle_gamma   90.00
#
_symmetry.space_group_name_H-M   'P 1'
#
loop_
_entity.id
_entity.type
_entity.pdbx_description
1 polymer ?
#
loop_
_entity_poly.entity_id
_entity_poly.type
_entity_poly.pdbx_seq_one_letter_code
_entity_poly.pdbx_strand_id
1 'polypeptide(L)'
;MKLYQALTQVTLNDQLAGQATNFHVTLDTAKPLYHDLPTLYHYIDSVLKPGASHKDNNLKYVSDHIFILENFDFDAHEFTRELKTPDAQATFAYNLVQDLNRHLTINLDLLEQEVQLLFAN
;
A
#
# COMPACT_ATOMS: atom_id res chain seq x y z
N MET A 1 -3.65 -2.54 26.09
CA MET A 1 -2.87 -1.64 25.21
C MET A 1 -3.17 -2.04 23.78
N LYS A 2 -3.66 -1.11 22.95
CA LYS A 2 -4.13 -1.39 21.57
C LYS A 2 -2.95 -1.37 20.59
N LEU A 3 -3.00 -2.30 19.63
CA LEU A 3 -1.98 -2.61 18.63
C LEU A 3 -1.47 -1.36 17.89
N TYR A 4 -0.15 -1.32 17.72
CA TYR A 4 0.65 -0.24 17.17
C TYR A 4 0.58 -0.12 15.64
N GLN A 5 0.71 1.13 15.18
CA GLN A 5 1.42 1.59 13.97
C GLN A 5 1.44 0.67 12.73
N ALA A 6 0.72 1.10 11.70
CA ALA A 6 1.14 0.93 10.32
C ALA A 6 0.73 2.16 9.51
N LEU A 7 1.27 3.32 9.90
CA LEU A 7 1.64 4.35 8.94
C LEU A 7 3.08 4.69 9.25
N THR A 8 3.90 4.45 8.24
CA THR A 8 5.36 4.41 8.25
C THR A 8 5.95 5.58 9.04
N GLN A 9 6.30 5.35 10.30
CA GLN A 9 7.13 6.29 11.05
C GLN A 9 8.58 6.00 10.67
N VAL A 10 9.09 6.72 9.66
CA VAL A 10 10.51 6.66 9.29
C VAL A 10 11.28 7.46 10.35
N THR A 11 11.83 6.77 11.34
CA THR A 11 12.77 7.37 12.29
C THR A 11 14.14 7.40 11.61
N LEU A 12 14.55 8.57 11.13
CA LEU A 12 15.91 8.77 10.63
C LEU A 12 16.89 8.63 11.81
N ASN A 13 17.88 7.75 11.67
CA ASN A 13 18.96 7.63 12.64
C ASN A 13 19.94 8.80 12.44
N ASP A 14 20.08 9.66 13.44
CA ASP A 14 20.95 10.84 13.41
C ASP A 14 22.44 10.50 13.18
N GLN A 15 22.84 9.24 13.34
CA GLN A 15 24.19 8.77 13.02
C GLN A 15 24.48 8.64 11.51
N LEU A 16 23.44 8.62 10.66
CA LEU A 16 23.57 8.52 9.19
C LEU A 16 23.50 9.89 8.49
N ALA A 17 23.26 10.97 9.23
CA ALA A 17 23.22 12.32 8.68
C ALA A 17 24.61 12.72 8.17
N GLY A 18 24.81 12.67 6.84
CA GLY A 18 26.06 13.06 6.18
C GLY A 18 26.93 11.91 5.66
N GLN A 19 26.53 10.64 5.82
CA GLN A 19 27.21 9.47 5.23
C GLN A 19 26.39 8.80 4.13
N ALA A 20 25.64 9.57 3.34
CA ALA A 20 24.93 9.06 2.17
C ALA A 20 25.91 8.71 1.04
N THR A 21 26.80 7.76 1.28
CA THR A 21 27.61 7.11 0.25
C THR A 21 26.79 6.00 -0.39
N ASN A 22 26.53 6.14 -1.70
CA ASN A 22 26.22 5.13 -2.72
C ASN A 22 25.36 3.91 -2.33
N PHE A 23 24.41 4.04 -1.41
CA PHE A 23 23.47 2.93 -1.20
C PHE A 23 22.59 2.78 -2.45
N HIS A 24 22.57 1.58 -3.03
CA HIS A 24 21.67 1.23 -4.13
C HIS A 24 20.33 0.75 -3.56
N VAL A 25 19.23 1.22 -4.13
CA VAL A 25 17.88 0.82 -3.71
C VAL A 25 17.47 -0.40 -4.51
N THR A 26 17.18 -1.50 -3.82
CA THR A 26 16.66 -2.72 -4.42
C THR A 26 15.24 -2.98 -3.91
N LEU A 27 14.39 -3.47 -4.81
CA LEU A 27 12.99 -3.77 -4.54
C LEU A 27 12.80 -5.28 -4.68
N ASP A 28 12.41 -5.94 -3.60
CA ASP A 28 12.02 -7.35 -3.62
C ASP A 28 10.53 -7.47 -3.35
N THR A 29 9.78 -7.85 -4.38
CA THR A 29 8.39 -8.25 -4.28
C THR A 29 8.30 -9.76 -4.43
N ALA A 30 8.66 -10.49 -3.37
CA ALA A 30 8.60 -11.96 -3.32
C ALA A 30 7.25 -12.54 -3.80
N LYS A 31 6.19 -11.74 -3.75
CA LYS A 31 4.92 -11.99 -4.44
C LYS A 31 4.56 -10.79 -5.34
N PRO A 32 4.24 -11.00 -6.63
CA PRO A 32 3.80 -9.91 -7.49
C PRO A 32 2.52 -9.25 -6.95
N LEU A 33 2.34 -7.96 -7.21
CA LEU A 33 1.08 -7.27 -6.94
C LEU A 33 -0.05 -7.91 -7.76
N TYR A 34 -1.27 -7.95 -7.21
CA TYR A 34 -2.43 -8.37 -7.98
C TYR A 34 -2.85 -7.28 -8.97
N HIS A 35 -2.66 -6.02 -8.59
CA HIS A 35 -2.94 -4.85 -9.42
C HIS A 35 -1.66 -4.09 -9.78
N ASP A 36 -1.67 -3.41 -10.92
CA ASP A 36 -0.59 -2.50 -11.26
C ASP A 36 -0.59 -1.25 -10.36
N LEU A 37 0.56 -0.58 -10.28
CA LEU A 37 0.70 0.62 -9.45
C LEU A 37 -0.30 1.73 -9.85
N PRO A 38 -0.54 2.02 -11.15
CA PRO A 38 -1.55 3.00 -11.54
C PRO A 38 -2.94 2.72 -10.96
N THR A 39 -3.41 1.47 -10.99
CA THR A 39 -4.70 1.09 -10.41
C THR A 39 -4.74 1.35 -8.90
N LEU A 40 -3.68 0.97 -8.17
CA LEU A 40 -3.59 1.22 -6.74
C LEU A 40 -3.61 2.72 -6.40
N TYR A 41 -2.88 3.54 -7.17
CA TYR A 41 -2.88 5.00 -7.01
C TYR A 41 -4.24 5.62 -7.29
N HIS A 42 -4.88 5.26 -8.41
CA HIS A 42 -6.20 5.79 -8.76
C HIS A 42 -7.28 5.36 -7.76
N TYR A 43 -7.17 4.16 -7.20
CA TYR A 43 -8.05 3.73 -6.12
C TYR A 43 -7.87 4.56 -4.86
N ILE A 44 -6.63 4.75 -4.38
CA ILE A 44 -6.37 5.54 -3.17
C ILE A 44 -6.88 6.98 -3.35
N ASP A 45 -6.63 7.58 -4.52
CA ASP A 45 -7.05 8.96 -4.83
C ASP A 45 -8.58 9.10 -4.91
N SER A 46 -9.31 8.04 -5.30
CA SER A 46 -10.77 8.08 -5.35
C SER A 46 -11.45 7.99 -3.99
N VAL A 47 -10.81 7.38 -2.99
CA VAL A 47 -11.43 7.12 -1.68
C VAL A 47 -10.81 7.86 -0.50
N LEU A 48 -9.56 8.32 -0.61
CA LEU A 48 -8.85 9.04 0.44
C LEU A 48 -8.56 10.48 0.04
N LYS A 49 -8.74 11.41 0.99
CA LYS A 49 -8.34 12.81 0.82
C LYS A 49 -6.83 12.95 1.04
N PRO A 50 -6.07 13.51 0.08
CA PRO A 50 -4.64 13.75 0.25
C PRO A 50 -4.39 14.78 1.36
N GLY A 51 -3.38 14.52 2.20
CA GLY A 51 -3.01 15.40 3.31
C GLY A 51 -3.99 15.41 4.50
N ALA A 52 -5.09 14.66 4.44
CA ALA A 52 -6.06 14.56 5.53
C ALA A 52 -5.55 13.62 6.64
N SER A 53 -5.95 13.87 7.89
CA SER A 53 -5.56 13.00 9.01
C SER A 53 -6.28 11.65 8.92
N HIS A 54 -5.78 10.63 9.64
CA HIS A 54 -6.45 9.33 9.73
C HIS A 54 -7.87 9.37 10.29
N LYS A 55 -8.25 10.47 10.96
CA LYS A 55 -9.61 10.65 11.48
C LYS A 55 -10.57 11.18 10.42
N ASP A 56 -10.04 11.84 9.39
CA ASP A 56 -10.80 12.49 8.32
C ASP A 56 -11.03 11.54 7.14
N ASN A 57 -10.22 10.49 7.04
CA ASN A 57 -10.34 9.41 6.06
C ASN A 57 -10.93 8.15 6.70
N ASN A 58 -11.88 7.51 6.02
CA ASN A 58 -12.39 6.22 6.46
C ASN A 58 -11.44 5.10 6.02
N LEU A 59 -10.57 4.68 6.94
CA LEU A 59 -9.56 3.64 6.66
C LEU A 59 -10.13 2.28 6.27
N LYS A 60 -11.44 2.05 6.44
CA LYS A 60 -12.09 0.82 5.95
C LYS A 60 -11.97 0.65 4.44
N TYR A 61 -11.82 1.74 3.68
CA TYR A 61 -11.54 1.67 2.23
C TYR A 61 -10.17 1.07 1.89
N VAL A 62 -9.25 0.91 2.85
CA VAL A 62 -7.94 0.28 2.59
C VAL A 62 -7.71 -0.98 3.42
N SER A 63 -8.58 -1.29 4.38
CA SER A 63 -8.39 -2.41 5.31
C SER A 63 -9.49 -3.47 5.27
N ASP A 64 -10.64 -3.20 4.65
CA ASP A 64 -11.81 -4.08 4.73
C ASP A 64 -12.46 -4.28 3.34
N HIS A 65 -12.22 -5.44 2.74
CA HIS A 65 -12.69 -5.74 1.39
C HIS A 65 -14.22 -5.88 1.30
N ILE A 66 -14.89 -6.28 2.39
CA ILE A 66 -16.36 -6.33 2.44
C ILE A 66 -16.92 -4.91 2.45
N PHE A 67 -16.32 -4.03 3.26
CA PHE A 67 -16.71 -2.62 3.25
C PHE A 67 -16.53 -1.98 1.87
N ILE A 68 -15.42 -2.25 1.17
CA ILE A 68 -15.20 -1.76 -0.19
C ILE A 68 -16.29 -2.29 -1.13
N LEU A 69 -16.58 -3.60 -1.10
CA LEU A 69 -17.60 -4.20 -1.96
C LEU A 69 -18.98 -3.58 -1.79
N GLU A 70 -19.34 -3.20 -0.56
CA GLU A 70 -20.64 -2.61 -0.24
C GLU A 70 -20.76 -1.10 -0.51
N ASN A 71 -19.62 -0.38 -0.54
CA ASN A 71 -19.63 1.10 -0.49
C ASN A 71 -18.88 1.77 -1.64
N PHE A 72 -18.07 1.03 -2.40
CA PHE A 72 -17.33 1.56 -3.54
C PHE A 72 -18.17 1.50 -4.82
N ASP A 73 -18.23 2.61 -5.56
CA ASP A 73 -18.89 2.66 -6.86
C ASP A 73 -17.94 2.17 -7.95
N PHE A 74 -18.02 0.88 -8.27
CA PHE A 74 -17.19 0.25 -9.30
C PHE A 74 -17.44 0.80 -10.70
N ASP A 75 -18.60 1.39 -10.98
CA ASP A 75 -18.94 1.91 -12.30
C ASP A 75 -18.40 3.34 -12.53
N ALA A 76 -18.15 4.08 -11.45
CA ALA A 76 -17.67 5.46 -11.52
C ALA A 76 -16.26 5.59 -12.12
N HIS A 77 -15.41 4.57 -11.97
CA HIS A 77 -13.98 4.66 -12.27
C HIS A 77 -13.55 3.76 -13.44
N GLU A 78 -12.70 4.27 -14.33
CA GLU A 78 -12.23 3.54 -15.52
C GLU A 78 -11.57 2.20 -15.17
N PHE A 79 -10.78 2.16 -14.09
CA PHE A 79 -10.04 0.97 -13.66
C PHE A 79 -10.92 -0.14 -13.05
N THR A 80 -12.21 0.14 -12.76
CA THR A 80 -13.15 -0.86 -12.24
C THR A 80 -14.42 -1.01 -13.07
N ARG A 81 -14.68 -0.13 -14.05
CA ARG A 81 -15.96 -0.09 -14.77
C ARG A 81 -16.27 -1.38 -15.51
N GLU A 82 -15.27 -2.13 -15.93
CA GLU A 82 -15.47 -3.42 -16.61
C GLU A 82 -15.84 -4.57 -15.64
N LEU A 83 -15.72 -4.36 -14.32
CA LEU A 83 -16.04 -5.34 -13.28
C LEU A 83 -17.56 -5.37 -13.03
N LYS A 84 -18.30 -6.03 -13.92
CA LYS A 84 -19.78 -6.05 -13.89
C LYS A 84 -20.40 -7.14 -13.03
N THR A 85 -19.63 -8.11 -12.57
CA THR A 85 -20.15 -9.24 -11.79
C THR A 85 -19.77 -9.11 -10.32
N PRO A 86 -20.64 -9.56 -9.38
CA PRO A 86 -20.32 -9.55 -7.95
C PRO A 86 -19.02 -10.29 -7.61
N ASP A 87 -18.77 -11.41 -8.30
CA ASP A 87 -17.56 -12.22 -8.11
C ASP A 87 -16.28 -11.47 -8.53
N ALA A 88 -16.32 -10.75 -9.66
CA ALA A 88 -15.19 -9.95 -10.13
C ALA A 88 -14.92 -8.77 -9.18
N GLN A 89 -15.97 -8.10 -8.70
CA GLN A 89 -15.86 -6.99 -7.74
C GLN A 89 -15.33 -7.47 -6.38
N ALA A 90 -15.81 -8.61 -5.88
CA ALA A 90 -15.32 -9.23 -4.65
C ALA A 90 -13.84 -9.62 -4.77
N THR A 91 -13.46 -10.24 -5.89
CA THR A 91 -12.06 -10.62 -6.17
C THR A 91 -11.16 -9.39 -6.22
N PHE A 92 -11.59 -8.33 -6.92
CA PHE A 92 -10.86 -7.07 -6.95
C PHE A 92 -10.68 -6.48 -5.55
N ALA A 93 -11.76 -6.31 -4.79
CA ALA A 93 -11.71 -5.71 -3.46
C ALA A 93 -10.81 -6.51 -2.49
N TYR A 94 -10.90 -7.84 -2.54
CA TYR A 94 -10.05 -8.72 -1.74
C TYR A 94 -8.56 -8.52 -2.09
N ASN A 95 -8.22 -8.64 -3.37
CA ASN A 95 -6.84 -8.52 -3.85
C ASN A 95 -6.27 -7.11 -3.63
N LEU A 96 -7.11 -6.09 -3.74
CA LEU A 96 -6.75 -4.70 -3.48
C LEU A 96 -6.34 -4.52 -2.02
N VAL A 97 -7.13 -5.04 -1.07
CA VAL A 97 -6.77 -5.03 0.35
C VAL A 97 -5.51 -5.83 0.62
N GLN A 98 -5.29 -6.95 -0.07
CA GLN A 98 -4.03 -7.71 0.01
C GLN A 98 -2.83 -6.90 -0.47
N ASP A 99 -2.97 -6.11 -1.53
CA ASP A 99 -1.90 -5.26 -2.05
C ASP A 99 -1.64 -4.04 -1.16
N LEU A 100 -2.69 -3.40 -0.63
CA LEU A 100 -2.57 -2.19 0.20
C LEU A 100 -2.08 -2.47 1.62
N ASN A 101 -2.29 -3.68 2.15
CA ASN A 101 -1.84 -4.06 3.50
C ASN A 101 -0.54 -4.87 3.52
N ARG A 102 0.22 -4.90 2.41
CA ARG A 102 1.54 -5.56 2.41
C ARG A 102 2.46 -4.88 3.42
N HIS A 103 3.15 -5.70 4.21
CA HIS A 103 4.14 -5.19 5.14
C HIS A 103 5.42 -4.84 4.39
N LEU A 104 5.79 -3.56 4.37
CA LEU A 104 7.10 -3.14 3.90
C LEU A 104 8.12 -3.31 5.02
N THR A 105 9.09 -4.19 4.82
CA THR A 105 10.31 -4.29 5.62
C THR A 105 11.41 -3.52 4.91
N ILE A 106 12.03 -2.57 5.61
CA ILE A 106 13.24 -1.89 5.12
C ILE A 106 14.43 -2.58 5.77
N ASN A 107 15.24 -3.25 4.96
CA ASN A 107 16.49 -3.84 5.41
C ASN A 107 17.67 -3.02 4.91
N LEU A 108 18.71 -2.91 5.74
CA LEU A 108 19.96 -2.23 5.39
C LEU A 108 21.05 -3.29 5.27
N ASP A 109 21.47 -3.58 4.04
CA ASP A 109 22.63 -4.43 3.79
C ASP A 109 23.89 -3.57 3.73
N LEU A 110 24.65 -3.57 4.81
CA LEU A 110 25.87 -2.77 4.93
C LEU A 110 27.04 -3.35 4.12
N LEU A 111 27.01 -4.64 3.78
CA LEU A 111 28.07 -5.30 3.03
C LEU A 111 27.94 -5.00 1.54
N GLU A 112 26.71 -5.11 1.02
CA GLU A 112 26.39 -4.82 -0.39
C GLU A 112 26.07 -3.34 -0.64
N GLN A 113 26.04 -2.52 0.41
CA GLN A 113 25.61 -1.12 0.36
C GLN A 113 24.20 -1.00 -0.25
N GLU A 114 23.25 -1.79 0.24
CA GLU A 114 21.87 -1.78 -0.25
C GLU A 114 20.87 -1.30 0.78
N VAL A 115 19.88 -0.53 0.30
CA VAL A 115 18.60 -0.35 0.99
C VAL A 115 17.60 -1.26 0.30
N GLN A 116 17.22 -2.33 0.98
CA GLN A 116 16.31 -3.33 0.46
C GLN A 116 14.89 -3.03 0.93
N LEU A 117 14.01 -2.76 -0.02
CA LEU A 117 12.57 -2.62 0.21
C LEU A 117 11.92 -3.98 -0.04
N LEU A 118 11.70 -4.71 1.06
CA LEU A 118 11.15 -6.07 1.03
C LEU A 118 9.65 -6.00 1.33
N PHE A 119 8.82 -6.31 0.33
CA PHE A 119 7.38 -6.40 0.54
C PHE A 119 7.03 -7.83 0.98
N ALA A 120 6.75 -8.00 2.27
CA ALA A 120 6.32 -9.25 2.85
C ALA A 120 4.79 -9.41 2.77
N ASN A 121 4.38 -10.65 2.48
CA ASN A 121 3.01 -11.13 2.64
C ASN A 121 2.96 -12.10 3.82
#